data_AF-A0A4V6JMD2-F1
#
_entry.id   AF-A0A4V6JMD2-F1
#
_cell.length_a   1.000
_cell.length_b   1.000
_cell.length_c   1.000
_cell.angle_alpha   90.00
_cell.angle_beta   90.00
_cell.angle_gamma   90.00
#
_symmetry.space_group_name_H-M   'P 1'
#
loop_
_entity.id
_entity.type
_entity.pdbx_description
1 polymer ?
#
loop_
_entity_poly.entity_id
_entity_poly.type
_entity_poly.pdbx_seq_one_letter_code
_entity_poly.pdbx_strand_id
1 'polypeptide(L)'
;MRQHCQQQPDNPFYQAALLLLEASQSHILRYALLAENMAENCPDAQRRQELLAIAANSRHNAQHKPQTFWQACQLFWYMNIILQYESNASSLSLGAF
;
A
#
# COMPACT_ATOMS: atom_id res chain seq x y z
N MET A 1 9.73 -12.39 4.53
CA MET A 1 8.69 -13.39 4.88
C MET A 1 8.81 -14.69 4.09
N ARG A 2 8.94 -14.66 2.75
CA ARG A 2 9.11 -15.87 1.92
C ARG A 2 10.21 -16.84 2.40
N GLN A 3 11.38 -16.32 2.76
CA GLN A 3 12.47 -17.12 3.33
C GLN A 3 12.08 -17.80 4.65
N HIS A 4 11.35 -17.11 5.54
CA HIS A 4 10.88 -17.71 6.79
C HIS A 4 9.85 -18.81 6.55
N CYS A 5 8.96 -18.65 5.57
CA CYS A 5 8.03 -19.71 5.16
C CYS A 5 8.77 -20.93 4.59
N GLN A 6 9.86 -20.72 3.84
CA GLN A 6 10.67 -21.84 3.33
C GLN A 6 11.41 -22.59 4.45
N GLN A 7 11.91 -21.87 5.45
CA GLN A 7 12.62 -22.46 6.59
C GLN A 7 11.68 -23.17 7.57
N GLN A 8 10.45 -22.69 7.71
CA GLN A 8 9.44 -23.26 8.60
C GLN A 8 8.09 -23.37 7.86
N PRO A 9 7.95 -24.36 6.95
CA PRO A 9 6.77 -24.48 6.09
C PRO A 9 5.50 -24.73 6.89
N ASP A 10 5.56 -25.39 8.04
CA ASP A 10 4.38 -25.69 8.87
C ASP A 10 4.02 -24.60 9.87
N ASN A 11 4.72 -23.45 9.86
CA ASN A 11 4.45 -22.35 10.78
C ASN A 11 3.28 -21.49 10.26
N PRO A 12 2.08 -21.57 10.88
CA PRO A 12 0.89 -20.88 10.37
C PRO A 12 1.01 -19.35 10.43
N PHE A 13 1.79 -18.83 11.38
CA PHE A 13 2.00 -17.39 11.50
C PHE A 13 2.78 -16.83 10.31
N TYR A 14 3.88 -17.49 9.88
CA TYR A 14 4.65 -17.01 8.74
C TYR A 14 3.87 -17.09 7.43
N GLN A 15 3.06 -18.14 7.25
CA GLN A 15 2.17 -18.25 6.10
C GLN A 15 1.13 -17.12 6.08
N ALA A 16 0.44 -16.88 7.21
CA ALA A 16 -0.54 -15.82 7.33
C ALA A 16 0.07 -14.43 7.11
N ALA A 17 1.26 -14.18 7.67
CA ALA A 17 1.98 -12.92 7.49
C ALA A 17 2.41 -12.71 6.02
N LEU A 18 2.83 -13.78 5.32
CA LEU A 18 3.16 -13.68 3.89
C LEU A 18 1.92 -13.33 3.07
N LEU A 19 0.80 -14.02 3.30
CA LEU A 19 -0.47 -13.75 2.64
C LEU A 19 -0.93 -12.30 2.86
N LEU A 20 -0.86 -11.81 4.10
CA LEU A 20 -1.22 -10.43 4.42
C LEU A 20 -0.33 -9.42 3.70
N LEU A 21 0.98 -9.65 3.64
CA LEU A 21 1.91 -8.78 2.92
C LEU A 21 1.58 -8.74 1.42
N GLU A 22 1.34 -9.90 0.80
CA GLU A 22 1.01 -10.00 -0.63
C GLU A 22 -0.36 -9.37 -0.95
N ALA A 23 -1.36 -9.55 -0.08
CA ALA A 23 -2.65 -8.90 -0.19
C ALA A 23 -2.53 -7.37 -0.06
N SER A 24 -1.68 -6.89 0.86
CA SER A 24 -1.41 -5.46 1.06
C SER A 24 -0.77 -4.83 -0.17
N GLN A 25 0.23 -5.49 -0.77
CA GLN A 25 0.84 -5.05 -2.04
C GLN A 25 -0.20 -4.99 -3.16
N SER A 26 -1.01 -6.03 -3.28
CA SER A 26 -2.08 -6.11 -4.29
C SER A 26 -3.11 -4.99 -4.12
N HIS A 27 -3.47 -4.66 -2.87
CA HIS A 27 -4.37 -3.56 -2.55
C HIS A 27 -3.80 -2.20 -3.01
N ILE A 28 -2.53 -1.92 -2.71
CA ILE A 28 -1.85 -0.68 -3.14
C ILE A 28 -1.82 -0.60 -4.68
N LEU A 29 -1.48 -1.71 -5.36
CA LEU A 29 -1.42 -1.78 -6.83
C LEU A 29 -2.79 -1.55 -7.49
N ARG A 30 -3.89 -1.99 -6.87
CA ARG A 30 -5.24 -1.66 -7.35
C ARG A 30 -5.52 -0.17 -7.36
N TYR A 31 -5.06 0.58 -6.35
CA TYR A 31 -5.20 2.03 -6.33
C TYR A 31 -4.26 2.73 -7.32
N ALA A 32 -3.09 2.15 -7.60
CA ALA A 32 -2.24 2.65 -8.68
C ALA A 32 -2.95 2.59 -10.04
N LEU A 33 -3.54 1.43 -10.36
CA LEU A 33 -4.32 1.23 -11.59
C LEU A 33 -5.54 2.17 -11.64
N LEU A 34 -6.25 2.32 -10.53
CA LEU A 34 -7.38 3.25 -10.47
C LEU A 34 -6.96 4.69 -10.75
N ALA A 35 -5.85 5.14 -10.16
CA ALA A 35 -5.34 6.49 -10.37
C ALA A 35 -4.90 6.71 -11.83
N GLU A 36 -4.28 5.71 -12.47
CA GLU A 36 -3.96 5.75 -13.91
C GLU A 36 -5.23 5.88 -14.77
N ASN A 37 -6.23 5.03 -14.54
CA ASN A 37 -7.50 5.06 -15.28
C ASN A 37 -8.23 6.41 -15.11
N MET A 38 -8.15 7.01 -13.91
CA MET A 38 -8.71 8.34 -13.65
C MET A 38 -7.90 9.42 -14.37
N ALA A 39 -6.58 9.29 -14.48
CA ALA A 39 -5.71 10.23 -15.15
C ALA A 39 -5.98 10.27 -16.66
N GLU A 40 -6.21 9.11 -17.28
CA GLU A 40 -6.54 8.99 -18.71
C GLU A 40 -7.75 9.83 -19.11
N ASN A 41 -8.76 9.88 -18.23
CA ASN A 41 -10.01 10.59 -18.48
C ASN A 41 -10.05 11.99 -17.85
N CYS A 42 -8.92 12.49 -17.32
CA CYS A 42 -8.86 13.77 -16.63
C CYS A 42 -8.58 14.93 -17.61
N PRO A 43 -9.52 15.88 -17.79
CA PRO A 43 -9.33 17.01 -18.70
C PRO A 43 -8.35 18.05 -18.13
N ASP A 44 -8.30 18.18 -16.80
CA ASP A 44 -7.42 19.12 -16.12
C ASP A 44 -5.98 18.58 -16.07
N ALA A 45 -5.06 19.33 -16.67
CA ALA A 45 -3.67 18.88 -16.84
C ALA A 45 -2.93 18.74 -15.50
N GLN A 46 -3.19 19.64 -14.55
CA GLN A 46 -2.57 19.59 -13.23
C GLN A 46 -3.04 18.36 -12.46
N ARG A 47 -4.35 18.14 -12.41
CA ARG A 47 -4.95 16.99 -11.73
C ARG A 47 -4.54 15.67 -12.35
N ARG A 48 -4.40 15.62 -13.68
CA ARG A 48 -3.86 14.44 -14.37
C ARG A 48 -2.44 14.12 -13.88
N GLN A 49 -1.57 15.12 -13.75
CA GLN A 49 -0.21 14.92 -13.22
C GLN A 49 -0.22 14.44 -11.77
N GLU A 50 -1.10 14.99 -10.93
CA GLU A 50 -1.26 14.53 -9.55
C GLU A 50 -1.68 13.04 -9.49
N LEU A 51 -2.64 12.63 -10.33
CA LEU A 51 -3.09 11.23 -10.40
C LEU A 51 -1.97 10.29 -10.87
N LEU A 52 -1.20 10.69 -11.87
CA LEU A 52 -0.03 9.94 -12.33
C LEU A 52 1.05 9.83 -11.22
N ALA A 53 1.25 10.89 -10.44
CA ALA A 53 2.16 10.86 -9.30
C ALA A 53 1.68 9.91 -8.19
N ILE A 54 0.37 9.91 -7.88
CA ILE A 54 -0.26 8.97 -6.95
C ILE A 54 -0.01 7.53 -7.41
N ALA A 55 -0.22 7.24 -8.70
CA ALA A 55 -0.01 5.91 -9.26
C ALA A 55 1.46 5.47 -9.17
N ALA A 56 2.39 6.35 -9.56
CA ALA A 56 3.82 6.08 -9.50
C ALA A 56 4.29 5.81 -8.06
N ASN A 57 3.85 6.63 -7.10
CA ASN A 57 4.15 6.44 -5.68
C ASN A 57 3.57 5.11 -5.16
N SER A 58 2.34 4.76 -5.51
CA SER A 58 1.73 3.48 -5.13
C SER A 58 2.51 2.29 -5.68
N ARG A 59 2.91 2.31 -6.96
CA ARG A 59 3.73 1.24 -7.55
C ARG A 59 5.09 1.10 -6.86
N HIS A 60 5.72 2.23 -6.54
CA HIS A 60 6.97 2.24 -5.77
C HIS A 60 6.79 1.61 -4.39
N ASN A 61 5.83 2.12 -3.61
CA ASN A 61 5.56 1.72 -2.24
C ASN A 61 5.11 0.26 -2.10
N ALA A 62 4.52 -0.33 -3.14
CA ALA A 62 4.13 -1.73 -3.14
C ALA A 62 5.34 -2.69 -3.08
N GLN A 63 6.53 -2.25 -3.48
CA GLN A 63 7.71 -3.12 -3.56
C GLN A 63 8.94 -2.58 -2.82
N HIS A 64 8.97 -1.27 -2.56
CA HIS A 64 10.16 -0.58 -2.06
C HIS A 64 9.85 0.30 -0.86
N LYS A 65 10.88 0.54 -0.06
CA LYS A 65 10.82 1.55 1.00
C LYS A 65 10.56 2.94 0.39
N PRO A 66 9.72 3.79 1.03
CA PRO A 66 9.57 5.18 0.63
C PRO A 66 10.91 5.92 0.56
N GLN A 67 11.06 6.77 -0.44
CA GLN A 67 12.24 7.62 -0.67
C GLN A 67 11.91 9.11 -0.59
N THR A 68 10.62 9.46 -0.62
CA THR A 68 10.13 10.84 -0.49
C THR A 68 9.12 10.93 0.64
N PHE A 69 8.92 12.15 1.15
CA PHE A 69 7.90 12.39 2.17
C PHE A 69 6.49 12.00 1.69
N TRP A 70 6.16 12.29 0.43
CA TRP A 70 4.86 11.90 -0.13
C TRP A 70 4.70 10.38 -0.15
N GLN A 71 5.70 9.64 -0.61
CA GLN A 71 5.67 8.18 -0.56
C GLN A 71 5.48 7.66 0.87
N ALA A 72 6.13 8.28 1.86
CA ALA A 72 5.98 7.89 3.26
C ALA A 72 4.55 8.13 3.77
N CYS A 73 4.00 9.33 3.54
CA CYS A 73 2.61 9.66 3.87
C CYS A 73 1.60 8.72 3.21
N GLN A 74 1.81 8.40 1.94
CA GLN A 74 0.90 7.57 1.17
C GLN A 74 0.95 6.10 1.64
N LEU A 75 2.14 5.55 1.89
CA LEU A 75 2.27 4.21 2.45
C LEU A 75 1.65 4.13 3.85
N PHE A 76 1.90 5.15 4.68
CA PHE A 76 1.31 5.26 6.01
C PHE A 76 -0.22 5.28 5.96
N TRP A 77 -0.81 6.04 5.04
CA TRP A 77 -2.26 6.05 4.83
C TRP A 77 -2.80 4.68 4.43
N TYR A 78 -2.15 3.98 3.49
CA TYR A 78 -2.57 2.62 3.11
C TYR A 78 -2.58 1.66 4.29
N MET A 79 -1.56 1.70 5.15
CA MET A 79 -1.50 0.84 6.33
C MET A 79 -2.64 1.13 7.31
N ASN A 80 -2.97 2.41 7.54
CA ASN A 80 -4.09 2.78 8.39
C ASN A 80 -5.44 2.28 7.84
N ILE A 81 -5.63 2.30 6.53
CA ILE A 81 -6.84 1.76 5.89
C ILE A 81 -6.91 0.24 6.02
N ILE A 82 -5.80 -0.47 5.75
CA ILE A 82 -5.73 -1.92 5.85
C ILE A 82 -6.02 -2.38 7.28
N LEU A 83 -5.47 -1.72 8.29
CA LEU A 83 -5.71 -2.03 9.71
C LEU A 83 -7.18 -1.83 10.11
N GLN A 84 -7.85 -0.81 9.56
CA GLN A 84 -9.28 -0.59 9.77
C GLN A 84 -10.17 -1.64 9.09
N TYR A 85 -9.71 -2.27 8.00
CA TYR A 85 -10.40 -3.42 7.41
C TYR A 85 -10.26 -4.70 8.24
N GLU A 86 -9.12 -4.87 8.91
CA GLU A 86 -8.88 -6.02 9.79
C GLU A 86 -9.76 -5.95 11.05
N SER A 87 -9.89 -4.76 11.63
CA SER A 87 -10.66 -4.56 12.85
C SER A 87 -11.28 -3.17 12.87
N ASN A 88 -12.51 -3.08 13.35
CA ASN A 88 -13.21 -1.81 13.52
C ASN A 88 -12.73 -1.03 14.78
N ALA A 89 -11.44 -1.16 15.10
CA ALA A 89 -10.84 -0.52 16.27
C ALA A 89 -10.75 1.00 16.05
N SER A 90 -11.29 1.77 16.99
CA SER A 90 -11.38 3.23 16.89
C SER A 90 -10.12 3.98 17.34
N SER A 91 -9.11 3.29 17.86
CA SER A 91 -7.97 3.89 18.58
C SER A 91 -6.60 3.74 17.89
N LEU A 92 -6.57 3.58 16.56
CA LEU A 92 -5.32 3.59 15.78
C LEU A 92 -4.65 4.97 15.86
N SER A 93 -3.53 5.04 16.58
CA SER A 93 -2.76 6.27 16.77
C SER A 93 -1.58 6.36 15.79
N LEU A 94 -1.24 7.58 15.37
CA LEU A 94 -0.21 7.80 14.34
C LEU A 94 1.23 7.72 14.86
N GLY A 95 1.42 7.66 16.19
CA GLY A 95 2.74 7.78 16.80
C GLY A 95 3.36 9.16 16.54
N ALA A 96 4.70 9.24 16.49
CA ALA A 96 5.43 10.45 16.12
C ALA A 96 5.67 10.48 14.60
N PHE A 97 4.62 10.85 13.86
CA PHE A 97 4.64 10.99 12.40
C PHE A 97 5.18 12.35 11.95
#